data_AF-A0A379WC16-F1
#
_entry.id   AF-A0A379WC16-F1
#
_cell.length_a   1.000
_cell.length_b   1.000
_cell.length_c   1.000
_cell.angle_alpha   90.00
_cell.angle_beta   90.00
_cell.angle_gamma   90.00
#
_symmetry.space_group_name_H-M   'P 1'
#
loop_
_entity.id
_entity.type
_entity.pdbx_description
1 polymer ?
#
loop_
_entity_poly.entity_id
_entity_poly.type
_entity_poly.pdbx_seq_one_letter_code
_entity_poly.pdbx_strand_id
1 'polypeptide(L)'
;MGTMDPTFNPVITDDSAAFRQQAVQAMEKARSQLHLDESYKLLEQITHYQDSPSCKEKHQCSLIDAKDTFSANYQQEPGVQGPLKVGNSLVDAFTLQYYEGFPMDQVAWGKINTDRQWKVLSKLKNGYQDSLFYLTYGGAQCRCAAGEIYR
;
A
#
# COMPACT_ATOMS: atom_id res chain seq x y z
N MET A 1 -14.35 16.79 -9.58
CA MET A 1 -13.35 16.63 -8.50
C MET A 1 -12.58 17.93 -8.38
N GLY A 2 -12.53 18.53 -7.19
CA GLY A 2 -11.75 19.76 -6.94
C GLY A 2 -10.25 19.49 -6.88
N THR A 3 -9.44 20.54 -6.94
CA THR A 3 -7.98 20.47 -6.74
C THR A 3 -7.65 20.27 -5.26
N MET A 4 -6.68 19.41 -4.94
CA MET A 4 -6.22 19.20 -3.57
C MET A 4 -5.53 20.46 -3.06
N ASP A 5 -5.86 20.90 -1.84
CA ASP A 5 -5.18 22.02 -1.18
C ASP A 5 -3.69 21.68 -1.02
N PRO A 6 -2.76 22.55 -1.43
CA PRO A 6 -1.32 22.30 -1.31
C PRO A 6 -0.86 21.93 0.10
N THR A 7 -1.55 22.42 1.14
CA THR A 7 -1.27 22.11 2.55
C THR A 7 -1.47 20.63 2.88
N PHE A 8 -2.43 19.99 2.22
CA PHE A 8 -2.81 18.60 2.45
C PHE A 8 -2.34 17.66 1.34
N ASN A 9 -1.64 18.17 0.31
CA ASN A 9 -1.26 17.39 -0.86
C ASN A 9 0.10 16.72 -0.69
N PRO A 10 0.17 15.38 -0.55
CA PRO A 10 1.39 14.71 -0.15
C PRO A 10 2.33 14.40 -1.33
N VAL A 11 2.58 15.41 -2.15
CA VAL A 11 3.41 15.31 -3.35
C VAL A 11 4.88 15.57 -3.05
N ILE A 12 5.74 14.96 -3.87
CA ILE A 12 7.16 15.29 -3.90
C ILE A 12 7.35 16.71 -4.43
N THR A 13 8.00 17.57 -3.64
CA THR A 13 8.28 18.97 -4.02
C THR A 13 9.75 19.22 -4.39
N ASP A 14 10.62 18.23 -4.26
CA ASP A 14 12.03 18.27 -4.68
C ASP A 14 12.16 17.50 -6.01
N ASP A 15 12.57 18.20 -7.07
CA ASP A 15 12.70 17.63 -8.42
C ASP A 15 14.09 17.02 -8.70
N SER A 16 14.99 17.04 -7.73
CA SER A 16 16.36 16.57 -7.91
C SER A 16 16.43 15.05 -8.09
N ALA A 17 17.32 14.62 -8.99
CA ALA A 17 17.56 13.19 -9.21
C ALA A 17 18.12 12.50 -7.96
N ALA A 18 18.92 13.21 -7.16
CA ALA A 18 19.48 12.72 -5.91
C ALA A 18 18.38 12.42 -4.87
N PHE A 19 17.45 13.36 -4.68
CA PHE A 19 16.29 13.14 -3.80
C PHE A 19 15.48 11.93 -4.26
N ARG A 20 15.13 11.87 -5.56
CA ARG A 20 14.34 10.75 -6.11
C ARG A 20 15.00 9.39 -5.85
N GLN A 21 16.32 9.28 -6.10
CA GLN A 21 17.05 8.05 -5.87
C GLN A 21 17.06 7.65 -4.39
N GLN A 22 17.29 8.62 -3.49
CA GLN A 22 17.29 8.37 -2.04
C GLN A 22 15.90 7.98 -1.54
N ALA A 23 14.85 8.66 -2.00
CA ALA A 23 13.47 8.36 -1.64
C ALA A 23 13.09 6.94 -2.06
N VAL A 24 13.39 6.53 -3.31
CA VAL A 24 13.14 5.17 -3.79
C VAL A 24 13.89 4.13 -2.96
N GLN A 25 15.18 4.35 -2.68
CA GLN A 25 15.96 3.44 -1.83
C GLN A 25 15.40 3.32 -0.40
N ALA A 26 14.92 4.43 0.17
CA ALA A 26 14.29 4.42 1.48
C ALA A 26 12.97 3.64 1.48
N MET A 27 12.12 3.82 0.46
CA MET A 27 10.87 3.05 0.28
C MET A 27 11.15 1.56 0.13
N GLU A 28 12.12 1.18 -0.71
CA GLU A 28 12.54 -0.21 -0.89
C GLU A 28 13.06 -0.83 0.42
N LYS A 29 13.87 -0.07 1.17
CA LYS A 29 14.37 -0.51 2.49
C LYS A 29 13.23 -0.73 3.47
N ALA A 30 12.30 0.21 3.60
CA ALA A 30 11.12 0.06 4.45
C ALA A 30 10.32 -1.19 4.05
N ARG A 31 10.07 -1.37 2.76
CA ARG A 31 9.36 -2.54 2.23
C ARG A 31 10.03 -3.88 2.57
N SER A 32 11.36 -3.93 2.51
CA SER A 32 12.13 -5.14 2.84
C SER A 32 12.06 -5.56 4.31
N GLN A 33 11.73 -4.63 5.21
CA GLN A 33 11.58 -4.90 6.64
C GLN A 33 10.19 -5.46 6.99
N LEU A 34 9.26 -5.42 6.05
CA LEU A 34 7.89 -5.89 6.25
C LEU A 34 7.77 -7.38 5.95
N HIS A 35 7.18 -8.12 6.89
CA HIS A 35 6.84 -9.53 6.73
C HIS A 35 5.38 -9.68 6.30
N LEU A 36 5.15 -9.78 4.98
CA LEU A 36 3.80 -9.73 4.38
C LEU A 36 3.36 -11.04 3.72
N ASP A 37 4.20 -12.09 3.70
CA ASP A 37 3.94 -13.33 2.97
C ASP A 37 2.65 -14.02 3.42
N GLU A 38 2.40 -14.08 4.73
CA GLU A 38 1.16 -14.62 5.30
C GLU A 38 -0.06 -13.80 4.84
N SER A 39 0.09 -12.47 4.77
CA SER A 39 -0.97 -11.56 4.34
C SER A 39 -1.28 -11.72 2.86
N TYR A 40 -0.27 -11.84 2.00
CA TYR A 40 -0.45 -12.11 0.58
C TYR A 40 -1.12 -13.46 0.34
N LYS A 41 -0.66 -14.51 1.00
CA LYS A 41 -1.26 -15.84 0.88
C LYS A 41 -2.73 -15.84 1.28
N LEU A 42 -3.07 -15.17 2.40
CA LEU A 42 -4.45 -15.04 2.83
C LEU A 42 -5.29 -14.24 1.83
N LEU A 43 -4.74 -13.15 1.30
CA LEU A 43 -5.42 -12.33 0.29
C LEU A 43 -5.69 -13.10 -1.00
N GLU A 44 -4.72 -13.88 -1.49
CA GLU A 44 -4.88 -14.72 -2.68
C GLU A 44 -5.99 -15.75 -2.49
N GLN A 45 -6.09 -16.35 -1.30
CA GLN A 45 -7.15 -17.30 -0.96
C GLN A 45 -8.53 -16.64 -0.95
N ILE A 46 -8.66 -15.47 -0.32
CA ILE A 46 -9.94 -14.74 -0.23
C ILE A 46 -10.43 -14.32 -1.62
N THR A 47 -9.51 -13.87 -2.47
CA THR A 47 -9.82 -13.28 -3.78
C THR A 47 -9.84 -14.31 -4.92
N HIS A 48 -9.52 -15.58 -4.63
CA HIS A 48 -9.28 -16.60 -5.65
C HIS A 48 -8.32 -16.09 -6.74
N TYR A 49 -7.17 -15.53 -6.32
CA TYR A 49 -6.29 -14.75 -7.20
C TYR A 49 -5.79 -15.51 -8.44
N GLN A 50 -5.63 -16.83 -8.35
CA GLN A 50 -5.28 -17.69 -9.50
C GLN A 50 -6.31 -17.62 -10.64
N ASP A 51 -7.56 -17.31 -10.32
CA ASP A 51 -8.63 -17.15 -11.30
C ASP A 51 -8.77 -15.72 -11.83
N SER A 52 -7.97 -14.78 -11.33
CA SER A 52 -8.01 -13.37 -11.75
C SER A 52 -7.46 -13.16 -13.16
N PRO A 53 -7.87 -12.08 -13.86
CA PRO A 53 -7.25 -11.67 -15.11
C PRO A 53 -5.73 -11.44 -14.99
N SER A 54 -5.25 -10.97 -13.83
CA SER A 54 -3.81 -10.80 -13.59
C SER A 54 -3.04 -12.12 -13.72
N CYS A 55 -3.58 -13.23 -13.20
CA CYS A 55 -2.95 -14.53 -13.36
C CYS A 55 -3.20 -15.12 -14.76
N LYS A 56 -4.45 -15.13 -15.23
CA LYS A 56 -4.83 -15.80 -16.48
C LYS A 56 -4.27 -15.13 -17.74
N GLU A 57 -4.18 -13.81 -17.76
CA GLU A 57 -3.79 -13.04 -18.95
C GLU A 57 -2.36 -12.50 -18.84
N LYS A 58 -1.96 -12.04 -17.65
CA LYS A 58 -0.64 -11.41 -17.44
C LYS A 58 0.39 -12.34 -16.79
N HIS A 59 0.00 -13.58 -16.49
CA HIS A 59 0.85 -14.60 -15.84
C HIS A 59 1.42 -14.14 -14.48
N GLN A 60 0.76 -13.19 -13.82
CA GLN A 60 1.10 -12.72 -12.48
C GLN A 60 0.23 -13.48 -11.48
N CYS A 61 0.65 -14.69 -11.12
CA CYS A 61 -0.15 -15.62 -10.30
C CYS A 61 0.25 -15.67 -8.82
N SER A 62 1.30 -14.96 -8.43
CA SER A 62 1.82 -14.92 -7.06
C SER A 62 2.09 -13.47 -6.66
N LEU A 63 1.39 -13.01 -5.62
CA LEU A 63 1.63 -11.73 -4.95
C LEU A 63 2.88 -11.78 -4.06
N ILE A 64 3.36 -12.97 -3.72
CA ILE A 64 4.57 -13.16 -2.91
C ILE A 64 5.83 -13.03 -3.78
N ASP A 65 5.84 -13.68 -4.95
CA ASP A 65 7.03 -13.72 -5.82
C ASP A 65 7.15 -12.48 -6.71
N ALA A 66 6.06 -11.74 -6.90
CA ALA A 66 6.06 -10.49 -7.65
C ALA A 66 6.87 -9.40 -6.94
N LYS A 67 7.54 -8.55 -7.71
CA LYS A 67 8.34 -7.44 -7.17
C LYS A 67 7.54 -6.15 -7.16
N ASP A 68 7.74 -5.38 -6.10
CA ASP A 68 7.28 -4.00 -6.02
C ASP A 68 8.29 -3.06 -6.70
N THR A 69 7.78 -2.05 -7.40
CA THR A 69 8.56 -0.97 -8.04
C THR A 69 8.09 0.37 -7.49
N PHE A 70 8.98 1.11 -6.84
CA PHE A 70 8.67 2.40 -6.22
C PHE A 70 8.98 3.59 -7.14
N SER A 71 8.28 4.69 -6.92
CA SER A 71 8.45 5.94 -7.67
C SER A 71 8.30 7.16 -6.78
N ALA A 72 9.15 8.17 -6.98
CA ALA A 72 9.08 9.48 -6.32
C ALA A 72 9.18 10.57 -7.39
N ASN A 73 8.11 10.76 -8.15
CA ASN A 73 8.07 11.73 -9.25
C ASN A 73 7.69 13.11 -8.72
N TYR A 74 8.33 14.15 -9.24
CA TYR A 74 8.03 15.54 -8.89
C TYR A 74 6.54 15.87 -9.11
N GLN A 75 5.94 16.57 -8.16
CA GLN A 75 4.51 16.93 -8.11
C GLN A 75 3.54 15.74 -8.12
N GLN A 76 4.02 14.54 -7.80
CA GLN A 76 3.20 13.36 -7.60
C GLN A 76 3.43 12.80 -6.19
N GLU A 77 2.45 12.07 -5.68
CA GLU A 77 2.63 11.32 -4.45
C GLU A 77 3.70 10.22 -4.64
N PRO A 78 4.44 9.86 -3.59
CA PRO A 78 5.21 8.63 -3.58
C PRO A 78 4.32 7.46 -3.98
N GLY A 79 4.81 6.62 -4.89
CA GLY A 79 4.03 5.57 -5.50
C GLY A 79 4.71 4.22 -5.46
N VAL A 80 3.90 3.16 -5.56
CA VAL A 80 4.35 1.79 -5.75
C VAL A 80 3.50 1.11 -6.81
N GLN A 81 4.13 0.30 -7.65
CA GLN A 81 3.49 -0.66 -8.54
C GLN A 81 3.88 -2.06 -8.10
N GLY A 82 2.98 -3.04 -8.25
CA GLY A 82 3.23 -4.41 -7.84
C GLY A 82 2.29 -4.89 -6.73
N PRO A 83 2.62 -6.02 -6.08
CA PRO A 83 1.72 -6.69 -5.14
C PRO A 83 1.36 -5.85 -3.91
N LEU A 84 2.21 -4.94 -3.43
CA LEU A 84 1.90 -4.06 -2.30
C LEU A 84 0.72 -3.14 -2.62
N LYS A 85 0.66 -2.59 -3.84
CA LYS A 85 -0.48 -1.76 -4.27
C LYS A 85 -1.75 -2.59 -4.37
N VAL A 86 -1.68 -3.77 -4.97
CA VAL A 86 -2.83 -4.69 -5.09
C VAL A 86 -3.36 -5.07 -3.69
N GLY A 87 -2.45 -5.39 -2.77
CA GLY A 87 -2.76 -5.70 -1.39
C GLY A 87 -3.46 -4.56 -0.66
N ASN A 88 -2.90 -3.35 -0.74
CA ASN A 88 -3.52 -2.16 -0.16
C ASN A 88 -4.91 -1.90 -0.73
N SER A 89 -5.06 -1.88 -2.05
CA SER A 89 -6.34 -1.57 -2.70
C SER A 89 -7.46 -2.54 -2.30
N LEU A 90 -7.17 -3.84 -2.27
CA LEU A 90 -8.17 -4.86 -1.91
C LEU A 90 -8.52 -4.80 -0.42
N VAL A 91 -7.53 -4.71 0.46
CA VAL A 91 -7.77 -4.66 1.91
C VAL A 91 -8.46 -3.37 2.32
N ASP A 92 -8.15 -2.25 1.67
CA ASP A 92 -8.85 -0.99 1.91
C ASP A 92 -10.32 -1.08 1.47
N ALA A 93 -10.60 -1.68 0.30
CA ALA A 93 -11.97 -1.95 -0.13
C ALA A 93 -12.73 -2.83 0.86
N PHE A 94 -12.13 -3.91 1.36
CA PHE A 94 -12.77 -4.76 2.37
C PHE A 94 -13.04 -3.99 3.67
N THR A 95 -12.08 -3.18 4.10
CA THR A 95 -12.21 -2.33 5.30
C THR A 95 -13.35 -1.33 5.14
N LEU A 96 -13.48 -0.71 3.97
CA LEU A 96 -14.57 0.22 3.67
C LEU A 96 -15.93 -0.48 3.60
N GLN A 97 -16.02 -1.66 2.97
CA GLN A 97 -17.26 -2.46 2.98
C GLN A 97 -17.73 -2.74 4.42
N TYR A 98 -16.79 -3.08 5.30
CA TYR A 98 -17.10 -3.31 6.72
C TYR A 98 -17.62 -2.03 7.40
N TYR A 99 -16.95 -0.88 7.21
CA TYR A 99 -17.36 0.38 7.82
C TYR A 99 -18.66 0.96 7.24
N GLU A 100 -18.94 0.71 5.96
CA GLU A 100 -20.20 1.07 5.31
C GLU A 100 -21.38 0.25 5.85
N GLY A 101 -21.12 -0.82 6.61
CA GLY A 101 -22.14 -1.66 7.23
C GLY A 101 -22.72 -2.71 6.28
N PHE A 102 -21.96 -3.15 5.28
CA PHE A 102 -22.39 -4.24 4.41
C PHE A 102 -22.65 -5.51 5.25
N PRO A 103 -23.62 -6.34 4.87
CA PRO A 103 -23.77 -7.67 5.42
C PRO A 103 -22.45 -8.46 5.35
N MET A 104 -22.11 -9.21 6.40
CA MET A 104 -20.80 -9.88 6.51
C MET A 104 -20.53 -10.90 5.39
N ASP A 105 -21.57 -11.46 4.77
CA ASP A 105 -21.47 -12.33 3.59
C ASP A 105 -21.08 -11.58 2.31
N GLN A 106 -21.23 -10.25 2.28
CA GLN A 106 -20.80 -9.39 1.17
C GLN A 106 -19.41 -8.79 1.39
N VAL A 107 -19.03 -8.51 2.64
CA VAL A 107 -17.69 -8.04 2.98
C VAL A 107 -16.67 -9.11 2.61
N ALA A 108 -15.82 -8.82 1.61
CA ALA A 108 -14.87 -9.79 1.05
C ALA A 108 -15.52 -11.17 0.76
N TRP A 109 -16.77 -11.17 0.28
CA TRP A 109 -17.55 -12.38 -0.02
C TRP A 109 -17.72 -13.35 1.18
N GLY A 110 -17.74 -12.82 2.41
CA GLY A 110 -17.88 -13.64 3.62
C GLY A 110 -16.67 -14.52 3.93
N LYS A 111 -15.51 -14.21 3.35
CA LYS A 111 -14.27 -14.98 3.55
C LYS A 111 -13.44 -14.49 4.75
N ILE A 112 -13.70 -13.28 5.24
CA ILE A 112 -13.07 -12.71 6.44
C ILE A 112 -14.02 -12.86 7.62
N ASN A 113 -13.76 -13.87 8.46
CA ASN A 113 -14.66 -14.29 9.54
C ASN A 113 -14.05 -14.13 10.94
N THR A 114 -12.79 -13.68 11.03
CA THR A 114 -12.08 -13.57 12.31
C THR A 114 -11.25 -12.30 12.40
N ASP A 115 -11.11 -11.76 13.61
CA ASP A 115 -10.25 -10.60 13.89
C ASP A 115 -8.79 -10.88 13.55
N ARG A 116 -8.35 -12.15 13.64
CA ARG A 116 -7.02 -12.56 13.24
C ARG A 116 -6.79 -12.36 11.74
N GLN A 117 -7.76 -12.73 10.89
CA GLN A 117 -7.67 -12.49 9.45
C GLN A 117 -7.59 -10.99 9.15
N TRP A 118 -8.41 -10.17 9.81
CA TRP A 118 -8.34 -8.71 9.70
C TRP A 118 -6.95 -8.17 10.07
N LYS A 119 -6.40 -8.59 11.21
CA LYS A 119 -5.06 -8.16 11.67
C LYS A 119 -3.95 -8.59 10.71
N VAL A 120 -4.07 -9.76 10.08
CA VAL A 120 -3.09 -10.22 9.09
C VAL A 120 -3.21 -9.41 7.80
N LEU A 121 -4.43 -9.20 7.28
CA LEU A 121 -4.66 -8.44 6.06
C LEU A 121 -4.30 -6.96 6.21
N SER A 122 -4.61 -6.35 7.35
CA SER A 122 -4.34 -4.93 7.61
C SER A 122 -2.85 -4.58 7.54
N LYS A 123 -1.95 -5.56 7.70
CA LYS A 123 -0.51 -5.37 7.48
C LYS A 123 -0.18 -4.91 6.06
N LEU A 124 -0.97 -5.30 5.05
CA LEU A 124 -0.76 -4.86 3.67
C LEU A 124 -1.08 -3.37 3.50
N LYS A 125 -2.23 -2.94 4.04
CA LYS A 125 -2.64 -1.53 4.04
C LYS A 125 -1.65 -0.66 4.84
N ASN A 126 -1.32 -1.09 6.06
CA ASN A 126 -0.40 -0.34 6.91
C ASN A 126 1.01 -0.33 6.32
N GLY A 127 1.49 -1.47 5.83
CA GLY A 127 2.79 -1.59 5.19
C GLY A 127 2.93 -0.74 3.92
N TYR A 128 1.86 -0.59 3.15
CA TYR A 128 1.80 0.35 2.02
C TYR A 128 1.99 1.79 2.49
N GLN A 129 1.21 2.22 3.49
CA GLN A 129 1.33 3.56 4.06
C GLN A 129 2.72 3.81 4.65
N ASP A 130 3.25 2.84 5.40
CA ASP A 130 4.55 2.91 6.05
C ASP A 130 5.69 3.02 5.03
N SER A 131 5.61 2.22 3.97
CA SER A 131 6.64 2.22 2.91
C SER A 131 6.67 3.53 2.14
N LEU A 132 5.53 4.20 1.94
CA LEU A 132 5.45 5.42 1.12
C LEU A 132 5.61 6.72 1.91
N PHE A 133 5.12 6.77 3.15
CA PHE A 133 4.96 8.02 3.88
C PHE A 133 5.69 8.07 5.24
N TYR A 134 6.00 6.93 5.88
CA TYR A 134 6.66 6.90 7.19
C TYR A 134 8.15 6.54 7.10
N LEU A 135 8.88 7.21 6.21
CA LEU A 135 10.33 7.04 6.08
C LEU A 135 11.08 7.95 7.06
N THR A 136 12.02 7.39 7.82
CA THR A 136 12.95 8.17 8.65
C THR A 136 14.28 8.35 7.93
N TYR A 137 14.69 9.60 7.73
CA TYR A 137 15.96 10.01 7.12
C TYR A 137 16.84 10.67 8.20
N GLY A 138 17.85 9.96 8.72
CA GLY A 138 18.85 10.58 9.63
C GLY A 138 18.27 11.27 10.87
N GLY A 139 17.13 10.81 11.39
CA GLY A 139 16.42 11.46 12.52
C GLY A 139 15.43 12.56 12.12
N ALA A 140 15.35 12.93 10.85
CA ALA A 140 14.29 13.76 10.29
C ALA A 140 13.30 12.87 9.51
N GLN A 141 12.01 13.02 9.80
CA GLN A 141 10.94 12.40 9.03
C GLN A 141 11.09 12.86 7.57
N CYS A 142 11.14 11.94 6.60
CA CYS A 142 11.05 12.32 5.19
C CYS A 142 9.84 13.23 5.07
N ARG A 143 10.04 14.49 4.67
CA ARG A 143 8.98 15.47 4.48
C ARG A 143 8.17 15.14 3.21
N CYS A 144 7.78 13.89 3.04
CA CYS A 144 6.74 13.48 2.11
C CYS A 144 5.39 13.63 2.83
N ALA A 145 5.14 14.87 3.26
CA ALA A 145 3.89 15.45 3.74
C ALA A 145 3.14 14.84 4.95
N ALA A 146 2.43 15.76 5.61
CA ALA A 146 1.43 15.56 6.67
C ALA A 146 1.94 15.24 8.09
N GLY A 147 3.10 15.77 8.51
CA GLY A 147 3.62 15.56 9.87
C GLY A 147 3.87 16.79 10.76
N GLU A 148 3.91 18.02 10.23
CA GLU A 148 4.29 19.23 11.01
C GLU A 148 3.16 20.25 11.20
N ILE A 149 1.90 19.81 11.35
CA ILE A 149 0.77 20.71 11.72
C ILE A 149 0.35 20.56 13.20
N TYR A 150 0.89 19.58 13.92
CA TYR A 150 0.66 19.43 15.37
C TYR A 150 1.97 19.26 16.14
N ARG A 151 2.83 20.29 16.11
CA ARG A 151 3.73 20.65 17.20
C ARG A 151 3.88 22.16 17.27
#